data_AF-A0A367A0G4-F1
#
_entry.id   AF-A0A367A0G4-F1
#
_cell.length_a   1.000
_cell.length_b   1.000
_cell.length_c   1.000
_cell.angle_alpha   90.00
_cell.angle_beta   90.00
_cell.angle_gamma   90.00
#
_symmetry.space_group_name_H-M   'P 1'
#
loop_
_entity.id
_entity.type
_entity.pdbx_description
1 polymer ?
#
loop_
_entity_poly.entity_id
_entity_poly.type
_entity_poly.pdbx_seq_one_letter_code
_entity_poly.pdbx_strand_id
1 'polypeptide(L)'
;MSGNGTSGDRASGVGVVVPVHDQAAFLPRALESLLAQQVGDWTAAVLDDGSPDPDAVTAVVAALGDPRVRLLGWPDNRGLGATLNTGLDALGAPLVAYLPADDVWSPDHLAALLACLADPDVVLAASGLAEPSGTGYEQLVQVAHRATGDRWTERAELESDDLARLMWDRVRARGRTAHTGRVTCSWTRHPGQRSAAIRESLDGGLNVFRSRYRVREPLRFASTDGGSVDEVARYARFRSREYPRAADGLCVLVVGELAFNPERVLALAEQGHRLTGLWTPDGLGDATVGPLPFGHVPDLVDGADRDRWRDPVRALAPDVVWAQLNWRAVPLAHAVRSAFPELPFVWTYKEAPQRSIVRGEWPLLADLVCGADAVLLATEEERDWFALALRGRVDPDRLGVLDGDLPKRDWLDGPLSPKLSDADGQPHTVVAGRPAGLDLDWVLDLARRGVHTHLYGQVRAPGPKGSWTGWLAEALAAAPRFVHVHPAVGPEDWVRELSRYDAGWLHRFDSANGGDLRRASWDDLNSPARLPIYLAAGLPVLQQANPGSVVSVERVLRRDGTGLFYRDADDVAGVLAGELAARRGGTAALAVREQHTFDAHADRLVELFGSLA
;
A
#
# COMPACT_ATOMS: atom_id res chain seq x y z
N MET A 1 18.53 21.82 59.41
CA MET A 1 17.60 22.77 58.76
C MET A 1 17.78 22.58 57.27
N SER A 2 16.86 21.87 56.65
CA SER A 2 16.92 21.44 55.27
C SER A 2 16.34 22.54 54.38
N GLY A 3 17.14 23.02 53.43
CA GLY A 3 16.70 23.99 52.43
C GLY A 3 15.74 23.34 51.43
N ASN A 4 14.54 23.91 51.34
CA ASN A 4 13.56 23.57 50.32
C ASN A 4 13.95 24.32 49.04
N GLY A 5 14.43 23.56 48.04
CA GLY A 5 14.55 24.03 46.67
C GLY A 5 13.17 24.39 46.13
N THR A 6 13.09 25.59 45.55
CA THR A 6 11.93 26.14 44.86
C THR A 6 11.45 25.19 43.76
N SER A 7 10.18 24.78 43.86
CA SER A 7 9.43 24.14 42.79
C SER A 7 9.41 25.03 41.54
N GLY A 8 9.84 24.46 40.42
CA GLY A 8 10.01 25.16 39.14
C GLY A 8 8.75 25.86 38.63
N ASP A 9 9.01 27.03 38.04
CA ASP A 9 8.09 27.90 37.33
C ASP A 9 7.43 27.13 36.16
N ARG A 10 6.13 26.81 36.26
CA ARG A 10 5.36 26.32 35.11
C ARG A 10 5.01 27.53 34.26
N ALA A 11 5.50 27.57 33.02
CA ALA A 11 5.19 28.63 32.07
C ALA A 11 3.66 28.82 31.96
N SER A 12 3.15 30.02 32.19
CA SER A 12 1.72 30.35 32.16
C SER A 12 1.14 30.54 30.75
N GLY A 13 1.98 30.53 29.72
CA GLY A 13 1.64 30.81 28.33
C GLY A 13 1.27 29.60 27.47
N VAL A 14 1.17 29.81 26.15
CA VAL A 14 0.91 28.76 25.16
C VAL A 14 2.21 28.12 24.70
N GLY A 15 2.27 26.79 24.70
CA GLY A 15 3.29 26.04 23.98
C GLY A 15 2.85 25.76 22.54
N VAL A 16 3.70 26.08 21.57
CA VAL A 16 3.46 25.81 20.14
C VAL A 16 4.37 24.69 19.67
N VAL A 17 3.76 23.59 19.24
CA VAL A 17 4.46 22.43 18.69
C VAL A 17 4.56 22.61 17.17
N VAL A 18 5.79 22.63 16.64
CA VAL A 18 6.07 22.84 15.21
C VAL A 18 6.74 21.58 14.63
N PRO A 19 5.99 20.56 14.19
CA PRO A 19 6.57 19.36 13.60
C PRO A 19 7.09 19.64 12.19
N VAL A 20 8.26 19.09 11.85
CA VAL A 20 8.91 19.23 10.54
C VAL A 20 9.48 17.87 10.10
N HIS A 21 9.24 17.48 8.86
CA HIS A 21 9.97 16.41 8.19
C HIS A 21 9.96 16.67 6.68
N ASP A 22 11.14 16.81 6.06
CA ASP A 22 11.29 17.05 4.62
C ASP A 22 10.48 18.27 4.11
N GLN A 23 10.39 19.31 4.96
CA GLN A 23 9.57 20.51 4.71
C GLN A 23 10.31 21.81 5.08
N ALA A 24 11.65 21.80 5.10
CA ALA A 24 12.47 22.96 5.45
C ALA A 24 12.14 24.21 4.60
N ALA A 25 11.75 24.03 3.34
CA ALA A 25 11.38 25.12 2.44
C ALA A 25 10.09 25.86 2.83
N PHE A 26 9.18 25.24 3.59
CA PHE A 26 7.96 25.89 4.08
C PHE A 26 8.15 26.57 5.43
N LEU A 27 9.07 26.05 6.24
CA LEU A 27 9.27 26.43 7.63
C LEU A 27 9.44 27.95 7.86
N PRO A 28 10.15 28.73 7.02
CA PRO A 28 10.27 30.18 7.23
C PRO A 28 8.91 30.88 7.31
N ARG A 29 7.99 30.56 6.39
CA ARG A 29 6.66 31.17 6.32
C ARG A 29 5.81 30.82 7.55
N ALA A 30 5.90 29.58 8.02
CA ALA A 30 5.22 29.14 9.23
C ALA A 30 5.73 29.92 10.44
N LEU A 31 7.05 29.96 10.67
CA LEU A 31 7.65 30.64 11.83
C LEU A 31 7.44 32.16 11.80
N GLU A 32 7.48 32.80 10.64
CA GLU A 32 7.13 34.22 10.51
C GLU A 32 5.67 34.49 10.93
N SER A 33 4.75 33.59 10.59
CA SER A 33 3.33 33.71 11.00
C SER A 33 3.13 33.54 12.51
N LEU A 34 3.98 32.75 13.16
CA LEU A 34 4.02 32.61 14.61
C LEU A 34 4.59 33.86 15.30
N LEU A 35 5.64 34.47 14.73
CA LEU A 35 6.17 35.73 15.23
C LEU A 35 5.18 36.89 15.12
N ALA A 36 4.31 36.86 14.11
CA ALA A 36 3.29 37.88 13.88
C ALA A 36 2.09 37.80 14.83
N GLN A 37 2.04 36.84 15.76
CA GLN A 37 0.91 36.69 16.67
C GLN A 37 0.76 37.88 17.63
N GLN A 38 -0.47 38.32 17.84
CA GLN A 38 -0.82 39.40 18.77
C GLN A 38 -0.59 39.02 20.24
N VAL A 39 -0.58 37.72 20.55
CA VAL A 39 -0.27 37.18 21.87
C VAL A 39 1.25 37.05 21.98
N GLY A 40 1.84 37.65 23.01
CA GLY A 40 3.30 37.60 23.22
C GLY A 40 3.79 36.44 24.10
N ASP A 41 2.92 35.92 24.99
CA ASP A 41 3.25 34.86 25.96
C ASP A 41 3.07 33.47 25.34
N TRP A 42 4.00 33.11 24.45
CA TRP A 42 4.12 31.78 23.89
C TRP A 42 5.58 31.34 23.81
N THR A 43 5.79 30.03 23.79
CA THR A 43 7.08 29.37 23.48
C THR A 43 6.84 28.31 22.42
N ALA A 44 7.87 27.97 21.64
CA ALA A 44 7.73 27.02 20.55
C ALA A 44 8.87 26.00 20.50
N ALA A 45 8.51 24.77 20.14
CA ALA A 45 9.45 23.69 19.85
C ALA A 45 9.31 23.28 18.39
N VAL A 46 10.32 23.61 17.59
CA VAL A 46 10.53 23.05 16.24
C VAL A 46 11.11 21.67 16.40
N LEU A 47 10.43 20.67 15.87
CA LEU A 47 10.75 19.25 16.04
C LEU A 47 11.04 18.65 14.66
N ASP A 48 12.33 18.48 14.36
CA ASP A 48 12.78 17.82 13.13
C ASP A 48 12.74 16.29 13.29
N ASP A 49 11.74 15.66 12.70
CA ASP A 49 11.49 14.22 12.75
C ASP A 49 12.32 13.47 11.69
N GLY A 50 13.64 13.69 11.69
CA GLY A 50 14.59 13.02 10.80
C GLY A 50 14.47 13.45 9.34
N SER A 51 14.45 14.76 9.07
CA SER A 51 14.49 15.27 7.70
C SER A 51 15.74 14.78 6.95
N PRO A 52 15.66 14.50 5.64
CA PRO A 52 16.83 14.14 4.83
C PRO A 52 17.93 15.22 4.81
N ASP A 53 17.54 16.49 4.95
CA ASP A 53 18.43 17.65 5.06
C ASP A 53 18.14 18.43 6.37
N PRO A 54 18.68 17.98 7.52
CA PRO A 54 18.46 18.62 8.82
C PRO A 54 19.20 19.96 8.95
N ASP A 55 20.26 20.18 8.17
CA ASP A 55 21.01 21.44 8.16
C ASP A 55 20.14 22.58 7.59
N ALA A 56 19.30 22.29 6.58
CA ALA A 56 18.32 23.26 6.08
C ALA A 56 17.32 23.68 7.17
N VAL A 57 16.82 22.75 7.99
CA VAL A 57 15.93 23.07 9.12
C VAL A 57 16.66 23.93 10.16
N THR A 58 17.88 23.54 10.52
CA THR A 58 18.73 24.26 11.47
C THR A 58 19.01 25.68 11.02
N ALA A 59 19.33 25.88 9.74
CA ALA A 59 19.61 27.19 9.16
C ALA A 59 18.41 28.13 9.28
N VAL A 60 17.18 27.64 9.03
CA VAL A 60 15.96 28.44 9.15
C VAL A 60 15.72 28.88 10.60
N VAL A 61 15.83 27.96 11.57
CA VAL A 61 15.62 28.31 12.99
C VAL A 61 16.71 29.25 13.50
N ALA A 62 17.96 29.04 13.11
CA ALA A 62 19.07 29.92 13.49
C ALA A 62 18.91 31.33 12.91
N ALA A 63 18.45 31.45 11.67
CA ALA A 63 18.19 32.75 11.03
C ALA A 63 17.04 33.53 11.69
N LEU A 64 16.06 32.83 12.27
CA LEU A 64 14.97 33.45 13.03
C LEU A 64 15.47 34.17 14.28
N GLY A 65 16.41 33.56 15.02
CA GLY A 65 17.07 34.14 16.19
C GLY A 65 16.18 34.45 17.40
N ASP A 66 14.91 34.01 17.40
CA ASP A 66 13.97 34.29 18.49
C ASP A 66 14.17 33.30 19.67
N PRO A 67 14.47 33.77 20.89
CA PRO A 67 14.75 32.91 22.03
C PRO A 67 13.55 32.09 22.53
N ARG A 68 12.33 32.40 22.08
CA ARG A 68 11.11 31.63 22.38
C ARG A 68 11.03 30.33 21.58
N VAL A 69 11.81 30.23 20.49
CA VAL A 69 11.81 29.07 19.58
C VAL A 69 13.03 28.20 19.86
N ARG A 70 12.80 26.90 20.08
CA ARG A 70 13.85 25.90 20.29
C ARG A 70 13.76 24.83 19.21
N LEU A 71 14.91 24.39 18.70
CA LEU A 71 15.00 23.26 17.77
C LEU A 71 15.39 22.00 18.55
N LEU A 72 14.64 20.92 18.29
CA LEU A 72 14.94 19.56 18.72
C LEU A 72 14.86 18.67 17.47
N GLY A 73 15.76 17.71 17.32
CA GLY A 73 15.74 16.84 16.17
C GLY A 73 16.47 15.51 16.41
N TRP A 74 16.23 14.57 15.52
CA TRP A 74 16.81 13.22 15.57
C TRP A 74 17.27 12.78 14.18
N PRO A 75 18.19 11.81 14.07
CA PRO A 75 18.65 11.34 12.78
C PRO A 75 17.59 10.54 12.01
N ASP A 76 16.71 9.83 12.72
CA ASP A 76 15.72 8.92 12.11
C ASP A 76 14.29 9.40 12.37
N ASN A 77 13.40 9.16 11.40
CA ASN A 77 11.99 9.47 11.50
C ASN A 77 11.25 8.54 12.47
N ARG A 78 10.78 9.10 13.60
CA ARG A 78 10.08 8.39 14.69
C ARG A 78 8.57 8.42 14.53
N GLY A 79 8.06 9.30 13.67
CA GLY A 79 6.65 9.44 13.35
C GLY A 79 5.97 10.56 14.12
N LEU A 80 4.82 10.99 13.58
CA LEU A 80 4.11 12.18 14.03
C LEU A 80 3.75 12.11 15.52
N GLY A 81 3.19 10.99 16.00
CA GLY A 81 2.79 10.85 17.39
C GLY A 81 3.93 11.05 18.39
N ALA A 82 5.07 10.38 18.17
CA ALA A 82 6.26 10.50 19.02
C ALA A 82 6.85 11.92 18.97
N THR A 83 6.83 12.54 17.79
CA THR A 83 7.26 13.93 17.58
C THR A 83 6.41 14.90 18.38
N LEU A 84 5.08 14.83 18.25
CA LEU A 84 4.16 15.71 18.97
C LEU A 84 4.23 15.48 20.49
N ASN A 85 4.35 14.23 20.93
CA ASN A 85 4.56 13.86 22.32
C ASN A 85 5.84 14.47 22.92
N THR A 86 6.94 14.48 22.17
CA THR A 86 8.18 15.19 22.57
C THR A 86 7.93 16.69 22.73
N GLY A 87 7.18 17.29 21.81
CA GLY A 87 6.78 18.71 21.91
C GLY A 87 6.01 19.01 23.19
N LEU A 88 5.04 18.16 23.53
CA LEU A 88 4.27 18.26 24.78
C LEU A 88 5.18 18.24 26.01
N ASP A 89 6.15 17.32 26.05
CA ASP A 89 7.08 17.16 27.17
C ASP A 89 8.07 18.32 27.28
N ALA A 90 8.60 18.78 26.14
CA ALA A 90 9.61 19.85 26.08
C ALA A 90 9.04 21.22 26.46
N LEU A 91 7.78 21.48 26.13
CA LEU A 91 7.12 22.76 26.41
C LEU A 91 6.52 22.80 27.82
N GLY A 92 5.91 21.71 28.29
CA GLY A 92 5.29 21.66 29.62
C GLY A 92 4.22 22.73 29.88
N ALA A 93 3.65 23.30 28.81
CA ALA A 93 2.73 24.42 28.85
C ALA A 93 1.30 23.97 29.24
N PRO A 94 0.53 24.81 29.96
CA PRO A 94 -0.85 24.51 30.34
C PRO A 94 -1.81 24.49 29.14
N LEU A 95 -1.46 25.21 28.07
CA LEU A 95 -2.17 25.28 26.80
C LEU A 95 -1.20 24.93 25.67
N VAL A 96 -1.67 24.15 24.71
CA VAL A 96 -0.86 23.69 23.58
C VAL A 96 -1.57 24.00 22.26
N ALA A 97 -0.82 24.54 21.30
CA ALA A 97 -1.24 24.76 19.92
C ALA A 97 -0.24 24.09 18.96
N TYR A 98 -0.63 23.90 17.70
CA TYR A 98 0.19 23.20 16.72
C TYR A 98 0.31 24.00 15.42
N LEU A 99 1.53 24.16 14.93
CA LEU A 99 1.79 24.82 13.65
C LEU A 99 2.68 23.92 12.80
N PRO A 100 2.09 23.03 11.97
CA PRO A 100 2.86 22.27 10.99
C PRO A 100 3.71 23.18 10.09
N ALA A 101 4.89 22.70 9.68
CA ALA A 101 5.87 23.50 8.94
C ALA A 101 5.35 24.07 7.61
N ASP A 102 4.36 23.42 7.01
CA ASP A 102 3.70 23.79 5.76
C ASP A 102 2.55 24.78 5.92
N ASP A 103 2.09 25.06 7.15
CA ASP A 103 0.88 25.81 7.41
C ASP A 103 1.13 27.26 7.90
N VAL A 104 0.09 28.09 7.93
CA VAL A 104 0.19 29.53 8.26
C VAL A 104 -0.95 30.00 9.15
N TRP A 105 -0.62 30.83 10.13
CA TRP A 105 -1.60 31.51 10.99
C TRP A 105 -1.81 32.99 10.61
N SER A 106 -3.01 33.51 10.82
CA SER A 106 -3.23 34.95 10.85
C SER A 106 -2.76 35.55 12.18
N PRO A 107 -2.42 36.86 12.26
CA PRO A 107 -1.92 37.49 13.49
C PRO A 107 -2.80 37.32 14.74
N ASP A 108 -4.10 37.10 14.56
CA ASP A 108 -5.11 36.97 15.61
C ASP A 108 -5.47 35.51 15.97
N HIS A 109 -4.78 34.51 15.39
CA HIS A 109 -5.09 33.09 15.57
C HIS A 109 -5.02 32.64 17.03
N LEU A 110 -3.88 32.83 17.68
CA LEU A 110 -3.71 32.44 19.09
C LEU A 110 -4.69 33.19 19.99
N ALA A 111 -4.91 34.48 19.76
CA ALA A 111 -5.87 35.27 20.53
C ALA A 111 -7.30 34.72 20.42
N ALA A 112 -7.72 34.31 19.22
CA ALA A 112 -9.04 33.74 18.99
C ALA A 112 -9.23 32.39 19.71
N LEU A 113 -8.23 31.50 19.66
CA LEU A 113 -8.28 30.21 20.35
C LEU A 113 -8.26 30.38 21.88
N LEU A 114 -7.40 31.28 22.39
CA LEU A 114 -7.29 31.57 23.81
C LEU A 114 -8.56 32.19 24.39
N ALA A 115 -9.29 33.00 23.63
CA ALA A 115 -10.58 33.53 24.07
C ALA A 115 -11.59 32.40 24.33
N CYS A 116 -11.61 31.34 23.52
CA CYS A 116 -12.42 30.15 23.79
C CYS A 116 -11.93 29.37 25.02
N LEU A 117 -10.61 29.23 25.17
CA LEU A 117 -9.96 28.57 26.31
C LEU A 117 -9.90 29.44 27.57
N ALA A 118 -10.53 30.62 27.60
CA ALA A 118 -10.72 31.38 28.83
C ALA A 118 -11.76 30.70 29.74
N ASP A 119 -12.72 29.98 29.14
CA ASP A 119 -13.70 29.16 29.85
C ASP A 119 -13.03 27.84 30.32
N PRO A 120 -12.91 27.59 31.65
CA PRO A 120 -12.22 26.41 32.19
C PRO A 120 -12.81 25.07 31.72
N ASP A 121 -14.09 25.04 31.34
CA ASP A 121 -14.77 23.82 30.87
C ASP A 121 -14.45 23.48 29.41
N VAL A 122 -13.87 24.42 28.66
CA VAL A 122 -13.41 24.20 27.29
C VAL A 122 -12.02 23.58 27.35
N VAL A 123 -11.90 22.38 26.80
CA VAL A 123 -10.63 21.64 26.73
C VAL A 123 -9.97 21.71 25.36
N LEU A 124 -10.76 21.94 24.29
CA LEU A 124 -10.30 22.06 22.91
C LEU A 124 -10.97 23.28 22.27
N ALA A 125 -10.19 24.14 21.63
CA ALA A 125 -10.66 25.23 20.80
C ALA A 125 -10.23 25.01 19.35
N ALA A 126 -11.10 25.31 18.40
CA ALA A 126 -10.84 25.14 16.97
C ALA A 126 -11.22 26.39 16.17
N SER A 127 -10.37 26.78 15.22
CA SER A 127 -10.65 27.80 14.22
C SER A 127 -11.13 27.18 12.90
N GLY A 128 -11.90 27.95 12.12
CA GLY A 128 -12.12 27.64 10.71
C GLY A 128 -10.83 27.70 9.89
N LEU A 129 -10.84 27.01 8.76
CA LEU A 129 -9.70 26.86 7.85
C LEU A 129 -9.99 27.56 6.52
N ALA A 130 -9.02 28.29 5.97
CA ALA A 130 -9.21 29.05 4.73
C ALA A 130 -9.57 28.16 3.53
N GLU A 131 -8.94 26.99 3.45
CA GLU A 131 -9.27 25.94 2.50
C GLU A 131 -9.70 24.67 3.25
N PRO A 132 -10.82 24.02 2.91
CA PRO A 132 -11.22 22.79 3.58
C PRO A 132 -10.18 21.68 3.40
N SER A 133 -9.78 21.02 4.50
CA SER A 133 -8.89 19.85 4.45
C SER A 133 -9.52 18.63 3.76
N GLY A 134 -10.85 18.58 3.71
CA GLY A 134 -11.62 17.46 3.18
C GLY A 134 -11.57 16.19 4.06
N THR A 135 -11.10 16.30 5.31
CA THR A 135 -10.87 15.15 6.19
C THR A 135 -11.97 14.90 7.22
N GLY A 136 -12.93 15.83 7.39
CA GLY A 136 -14.03 15.68 8.36
C GLY A 136 -13.64 15.86 9.84
N TYR A 137 -12.37 16.13 10.12
CA TYR A 137 -11.82 16.42 11.45
C TYR A 137 -10.82 17.59 11.41
N GLU A 138 -10.63 18.22 12.56
CA GLU A 138 -9.75 19.36 12.77
C GLU A 138 -8.28 18.98 12.55
N GLN A 139 -7.62 19.75 11.70
CA GLN A 139 -6.19 19.67 11.47
C GLN A 139 -5.41 20.29 12.64
N LEU A 140 -4.14 19.89 12.78
CA LEU A 140 -3.22 20.43 13.80
C LEU A 140 -3.24 21.97 13.83
N VAL A 141 -3.10 22.60 12.66
CA VAL A 141 -3.06 24.07 12.50
C VAL A 141 -4.29 24.80 13.06
N GLN A 142 -5.44 24.12 13.20
CA GLN A 142 -6.69 24.76 13.58
C GLN A 142 -6.87 24.92 15.09
N VAL A 143 -6.11 24.17 15.89
CA VAL A 143 -6.51 23.89 17.27
C VAL A 143 -5.52 24.34 18.33
N ALA A 144 -6.08 24.68 19.49
CA ALA A 144 -5.35 24.67 20.75
C ALA A 144 -6.17 23.92 21.81
N HIS A 145 -5.49 23.25 22.73
CA HIS A 145 -6.16 22.53 23.82
C HIS A 145 -5.44 22.72 25.15
N ARG A 146 -6.16 22.43 26.25
CA ARG A 146 -5.55 22.32 27.58
C ARG A 146 -4.68 21.07 27.66
N ALA A 147 -3.59 21.14 28.40
CA ALA A 147 -2.85 19.94 28.76
C ALA A 147 -3.74 19.01 29.61
N THR A 148 -4.08 17.83 29.06
CA THR A 148 -4.92 16.83 29.75
C THR A 148 -4.13 15.64 30.29
N GLY A 149 -2.83 15.55 29.94
CA GLY A 149 -1.99 14.38 30.17
C GLY A 149 -2.22 13.25 29.17
N ASP A 150 -3.17 13.40 28.24
CA ASP A 150 -3.34 12.46 27.12
C ASP A 150 -2.14 12.58 26.17
N ARG A 151 -1.81 11.47 25.50
CA ARG A 151 -0.68 11.37 24.57
C ARG A 151 -1.20 11.11 23.16
N TRP A 152 -0.46 11.56 22.17
CA TRP A 152 -0.66 11.16 20.79
C TRP A 152 -0.36 9.68 20.63
N THR A 153 -1.20 8.96 19.87
CA THR A 153 -0.93 7.58 19.49
C THR A 153 0.35 7.53 18.67
N GLU A 154 1.30 6.68 19.08
CA GLU A 154 2.56 6.53 18.37
C GLU A 154 2.47 5.48 17.26
N ARG A 155 3.37 5.54 16.28
CA ARG A 155 3.38 4.67 15.10
C ARG A 155 3.28 3.18 15.44
N ALA A 156 3.94 2.75 16.52
CA ALA A 156 3.93 1.36 16.97
C ALA A 156 2.53 0.86 17.39
N GLU A 157 1.66 1.77 17.79
CA GLU A 157 0.27 1.49 18.14
C GLU A 157 -0.63 1.59 16.91
N LEU A 158 -0.58 2.71 16.18
CA LEU A 158 -1.34 2.94 14.95
C LEU A 158 -0.80 4.15 14.17
N GLU A 159 -0.57 3.96 12.87
CA GLU A 159 -0.35 5.04 11.92
C GLU A 159 -1.65 5.34 11.15
N SER A 160 -2.11 6.59 11.23
CA SER A 160 -3.35 7.02 10.54
C SER A 160 -3.32 8.50 10.18
N ASP A 161 -4.04 8.89 9.13
CA ASP A 161 -4.31 10.31 8.84
C ASP A 161 -5.40 10.88 9.78
N ASP A 162 -6.23 10.03 10.39
CA ASP A 162 -7.31 10.38 11.31
C ASP A 162 -6.82 10.95 12.66
N LEU A 163 -6.65 12.28 12.75
CA LEU A 163 -6.20 12.93 13.98
C LEU A 163 -7.20 12.82 15.14
N ALA A 164 -8.48 12.57 14.86
CA ALA A 164 -9.46 12.33 15.92
C ALA A 164 -9.14 11.03 16.67
N ARG A 165 -8.86 9.98 15.90
CA ARG A 165 -8.40 8.69 16.43
C ARG A 165 -7.03 8.77 17.10
N LEU A 166 -6.12 9.59 16.58
CA LEU A 166 -4.77 9.73 17.16
C LEU A 166 -4.74 10.58 18.43
N MET A 167 -5.67 11.51 18.64
CA MET A 167 -5.68 12.36 19.85
C MET A 167 -7.03 12.99 20.19
N TRP A 168 -7.75 13.59 19.22
CA TRP A 168 -8.84 14.51 19.57
C TRP A 168 -10.00 13.87 20.32
N ASP A 169 -10.31 12.60 20.08
CA ASP A 169 -11.37 11.92 20.82
C ASP A 169 -11.02 11.76 22.30
N ARG A 170 -9.73 11.55 22.63
CA ARG A 170 -9.26 11.52 24.02
C ARG A 170 -9.40 12.89 24.69
N VAL A 171 -9.00 13.95 23.99
CA VAL A 171 -9.12 15.33 24.51
C VAL A 171 -10.59 15.71 24.72
N ARG A 172 -11.46 15.43 23.74
CA ARG A 172 -12.90 15.70 23.81
C ARG A 172 -13.60 14.95 24.93
N ALA A 173 -13.13 13.76 25.29
CA ALA A 173 -13.66 13.03 26.43
C ALA A 173 -13.41 13.75 27.78
N ARG A 174 -12.53 14.77 27.83
CA ARG A 174 -12.20 15.53 29.04
C ARG A 174 -13.05 16.80 29.24
N GLY A 175 -13.83 17.24 28.25
CA GLY A 175 -14.60 18.47 28.36
C GLY A 175 -15.15 19.01 27.04
N ARG A 176 -15.61 20.27 27.03
CA ARG A 176 -16.27 20.85 25.86
C ARG A 176 -15.26 21.27 24.78
N THR A 177 -15.67 21.16 23.52
CA THR A 177 -14.99 21.78 22.39
C THR A 177 -15.69 23.09 22.02
N ALA A 178 -14.93 24.15 21.81
CA ALA A 178 -15.45 25.44 21.36
C ALA A 178 -14.87 25.80 19.98
N HIS A 179 -15.65 26.53 19.18
CA HIS A 179 -15.21 27.01 17.88
C HIS A 179 -15.12 28.53 17.89
N THR A 180 -14.08 29.10 17.30
CA THR A 180 -13.88 30.56 17.28
C THR A 180 -14.89 31.28 16.39
N GLY A 181 -15.57 30.56 15.49
CA GLY A 181 -16.46 31.12 14.46
C GLY A 181 -15.72 31.94 13.39
N ARG A 182 -14.38 31.91 13.38
CA ARG A 182 -13.52 32.69 12.49
C ARG A 182 -12.54 31.77 11.77
N VAL A 183 -12.18 32.16 10.55
CA VAL A 183 -11.05 31.57 9.81
C VAL A 183 -9.78 32.34 10.16
N THR A 184 -8.85 31.70 10.85
CA THR A 184 -7.59 32.34 11.30
C THR A 184 -6.34 31.51 10.96
N CYS A 185 -6.48 30.49 10.11
CA CYS A 185 -5.37 29.67 9.67
C CYS A 185 -5.59 29.14 8.25
N SER A 186 -4.49 28.79 7.60
CA SER A 186 -4.45 28.21 6.25
C SER A 186 -3.69 26.89 6.29
N TRP A 187 -4.32 25.83 5.78
CA TRP A 187 -3.72 24.51 5.60
C TRP A 187 -3.22 24.39 4.17
N THR A 188 -1.94 24.06 3.98
CA THR A 188 -1.33 24.06 2.65
C THR A 188 -1.41 22.69 2.02
N ARG A 189 -2.25 22.51 0.98
CA ARG A 189 -2.35 21.22 0.29
C ARG A 189 -1.19 21.00 -0.68
N HIS A 190 -0.42 19.92 -0.50
CA HIS A 190 0.64 19.52 -1.46
C HIS A 190 0.95 18.01 -1.42
N PRO A 191 1.58 17.42 -2.46
CA PRO A 191 1.84 15.96 -2.53
C PRO A 191 2.79 15.41 -1.46
N GLY A 192 3.61 16.27 -0.87
CA GLY A 192 4.59 15.93 0.17
C GLY A 192 3.98 15.75 1.56
N GLN A 193 2.70 16.10 1.75
CA GLN A 193 2.06 15.99 3.06
C GLN A 193 1.96 14.54 3.54
N ARG A 194 2.01 14.36 4.86
CA ARG A 194 1.82 13.05 5.49
C ARG A 194 0.46 12.43 5.15
N SER A 195 -0.61 13.23 5.20
CA SER A 195 -1.95 12.75 4.83
C SER A 195 -2.02 12.30 3.37
N ALA A 196 -1.31 12.96 2.46
CA ALA A 196 -1.20 12.53 1.06
C ALA A 196 -0.41 11.22 0.90
N ALA A 197 0.60 10.97 1.74
CA ALA A 197 1.31 9.70 1.76
C ALA A 197 0.44 8.53 2.24
N ILE A 198 -0.54 8.80 3.11
CA ILE A 198 -1.42 7.79 3.72
C ILE A 198 -2.65 7.51 2.86
N ARG A 199 -3.28 8.56 2.34
CA ARG A 199 -4.59 8.50 1.69
C ARG A 199 -4.49 8.00 0.26
N GLU A 200 -5.32 7.01 -0.08
CA GLU A 200 -5.30 6.39 -1.41
C GLU A 200 -5.90 7.29 -2.49
N SER A 201 -6.82 8.18 -2.10
CA SER A 201 -7.35 9.19 -3.03
C SER A 201 -6.28 10.15 -3.58
N LEU A 202 -5.13 10.22 -2.91
CA LEU A 202 -4.00 11.08 -3.25
C LEU A 202 -2.77 10.29 -3.71
N ASP A 203 -2.98 9.08 -4.22
CA ASP A 203 -1.94 8.11 -4.61
C ASP A 203 -1.04 7.61 -3.47
N GLY A 204 -1.43 7.86 -2.21
CA GLY A 204 -0.81 7.30 -1.01
C GLY A 204 -1.14 5.83 -0.77
N GLY A 205 -0.99 5.40 0.47
CA GLY A 205 -1.25 4.05 0.95
C GLY A 205 -0.08 3.50 1.75
N LEU A 206 -0.26 2.30 2.33
CA LEU A 206 0.72 1.66 3.21
C LEU A 206 2.15 1.65 2.64
N ASN A 207 2.31 1.16 1.41
CA ASN A 207 3.63 1.03 0.77
C ASN A 207 4.26 2.39 0.41
N VAL A 208 3.44 3.38 0.02
CA VAL A 208 3.91 4.75 -0.26
C VAL A 208 4.39 5.42 1.01
N PHE A 209 3.58 5.35 2.07
CA PHE A 209 3.93 5.85 3.39
C PHE A 209 5.22 5.21 3.89
N ARG A 210 5.29 3.87 3.88
CA ARG A 210 6.47 3.10 4.29
C ARG A 210 7.73 3.54 3.56
N SER A 211 7.69 3.63 2.23
CA SER A 211 8.85 4.04 1.44
C SER A 211 9.23 5.50 1.67
N ARG A 212 8.25 6.40 1.84
CA ARG A 212 8.51 7.84 2.05
C ARG A 212 9.20 8.10 3.39
N TYR A 213 8.71 7.47 4.45
CA TYR A 213 9.22 7.65 5.82
C TYR A 213 10.25 6.59 6.23
N ARG A 214 10.63 5.69 5.31
CA ARG A 214 11.60 4.60 5.51
C ARG A 214 11.31 3.73 6.74
N VAL A 215 10.05 3.41 6.95
CA VAL A 215 9.64 2.61 8.10
C VAL A 215 10.17 1.17 7.91
N ARG A 216 10.92 0.67 8.88
CA ARG A 216 11.51 -0.69 8.86
C ARG A 216 10.64 -1.70 9.58
N GLU A 217 9.83 -1.23 10.51
CA GLU A 217 8.95 -2.05 11.34
C GLU A 217 7.59 -2.28 10.65
N PRO A 218 6.90 -3.39 10.97
CA PRO A 218 5.54 -3.63 10.53
C PRO A 218 4.61 -2.61 11.17
N LEU A 219 3.65 -2.13 10.39
CA LEU A 219 2.71 -1.09 10.80
C LEU A 219 1.35 -1.68 11.14
N ARG A 220 0.71 -1.07 12.14
CA ARG A 220 -0.75 -1.01 12.19
C ARG A 220 -1.13 0.27 11.48
N PHE A 221 -1.84 0.16 10.37
CA PHE A 221 -2.07 1.26 9.45
C PHE A 221 -3.56 1.39 9.17
N ALA A 222 -4.08 2.61 9.19
CA ALA A 222 -5.46 2.87 8.81
C ALA A 222 -5.59 4.22 8.10
N SER A 223 -6.17 4.22 6.91
CA SER A 223 -6.54 5.46 6.21
C SER A 223 -8.02 5.79 6.45
N THR A 224 -8.37 7.08 6.48
CA THR A 224 -9.77 7.56 6.52
C THR A 224 -10.53 7.26 5.24
N ASP A 225 -9.81 7.15 4.12
CA ASP A 225 -10.37 6.93 2.79
C ASP A 225 -9.87 5.62 2.14
N GLY A 226 -9.11 4.84 2.91
CA GLY A 226 -8.69 3.48 2.61
C GLY A 226 -9.19 2.49 3.68
N GLY A 227 -8.54 1.33 3.75
CA GLY A 227 -8.79 0.29 4.74
C GLY A 227 -7.82 0.35 5.91
N SER A 228 -7.90 -0.67 6.76
CA SER A 228 -6.93 -0.93 7.83
C SER A 228 -6.12 -2.19 7.55
N VAL A 229 -4.85 -2.17 7.93
CA VAL A 229 -3.92 -3.29 7.82
C VAL A 229 -3.17 -3.44 9.14
N ASP A 230 -3.06 -4.66 9.66
CA ASP A 230 -2.19 -5.00 10.78
C ASP A 230 -1.05 -5.91 10.27
N GLU A 231 0.06 -5.29 9.85
CA GLU A 231 1.25 -6.03 9.39
C GLU A 231 1.94 -6.76 10.54
N VAL A 232 1.76 -6.30 11.79
CA VAL A 232 2.34 -6.96 12.97
C VAL A 232 1.73 -8.35 13.10
N ALA A 233 0.41 -8.45 13.01
CA ALA A 233 -0.30 -9.72 13.03
C ALA A 233 -0.07 -10.52 11.74
N ARG A 234 -0.24 -9.90 10.56
CA ARG A 234 -0.12 -10.57 9.25
C ARG A 234 1.24 -11.23 9.07
N TYR A 235 2.32 -10.52 9.39
CA TYR A 235 3.68 -11.01 9.16
C TYR A 235 4.32 -11.70 10.37
N ALA A 236 3.61 -11.82 11.51
CA ALA A 236 4.15 -12.39 12.75
C ALA A 236 4.84 -13.75 12.52
N ARG A 237 4.15 -14.66 11.81
CA ARG A 237 4.65 -16.03 11.57
C ARG A 237 5.88 -16.10 10.67
N PHE A 238 6.03 -15.16 9.74
CA PHE A 238 7.19 -15.10 8.86
C PHE A 238 8.38 -14.44 9.57
N ARG A 239 8.11 -13.45 10.43
CA ARG A 239 9.12 -12.78 11.26
C ARG A 239 9.73 -13.71 12.30
N SER A 240 8.91 -14.53 12.96
CA SER A 240 9.36 -15.43 14.03
C SER A 240 10.00 -16.73 13.52
N ARG A 241 9.80 -17.08 12.25
CA ARG A 241 10.44 -18.24 11.63
C ARG A 241 11.94 -17.97 11.43
N GLU A 242 12.75 -18.97 11.71
CA GLU A 242 14.18 -18.97 11.38
C GLU A 242 14.40 -19.53 9.97
N TYR A 243 15.32 -18.92 9.22
CA TYR A 243 15.71 -19.33 7.87
C TYR A 243 17.22 -19.63 7.85
N PRO A 244 17.63 -20.83 8.31
CA PRO A 244 19.04 -21.17 8.41
C PRO A 244 19.66 -21.32 7.02
N ARG A 245 20.91 -20.85 6.87
CA ARG A 245 21.63 -20.94 5.61
C ARG A 245 22.06 -22.38 5.30
N ALA A 246 21.83 -22.83 4.06
CA ALA A 246 22.35 -24.09 3.55
C ALA A 246 23.82 -23.94 3.11
N ALA A 247 24.59 -25.04 3.15
CA ALA A 247 26.00 -25.01 2.76
C ALA A 247 26.20 -24.65 1.27
N ASP A 248 25.27 -25.11 0.44
CA ASP A 248 25.10 -24.83 -0.99
C ASP A 248 24.09 -23.69 -1.26
N GLY A 249 23.73 -22.94 -0.21
CA GLY A 249 22.78 -21.84 -0.32
C GLY A 249 23.33 -20.65 -1.11
N LEU A 250 22.75 -20.42 -2.29
CA LEU A 250 22.95 -19.25 -3.16
C LEU A 250 22.74 -17.91 -2.43
N CYS A 251 23.48 -16.90 -2.87
CA CYS A 251 23.31 -15.49 -2.59
C CYS A 251 22.57 -14.82 -3.75
N VAL A 252 21.29 -14.51 -3.56
CA VAL A 252 20.40 -13.93 -4.56
C VAL A 252 20.22 -12.43 -4.31
N LEU A 253 20.54 -11.62 -5.31
CA LEU A 253 20.18 -10.20 -5.31
C LEU A 253 18.80 -10.04 -5.95
N VAL A 254 17.80 -9.66 -5.15
CA VAL A 254 16.45 -9.36 -5.62
C VAL A 254 16.40 -7.90 -6.06
N VAL A 255 16.01 -7.63 -7.31
CA VAL A 255 16.01 -6.27 -7.87
C VAL A 255 14.60 -5.85 -8.30
N GLY A 256 14.13 -4.70 -7.82
CA GLY A 256 12.91 -4.04 -8.29
C GLY A 256 11.80 -3.94 -7.24
N GLU A 257 10.73 -4.72 -7.34
CA GLU A 257 9.60 -4.69 -6.39
C GLU A 257 8.90 -6.07 -6.26
N LEU A 258 8.11 -6.27 -5.20
CA LEU A 258 7.49 -7.56 -4.88
C LEU A 258 5.94 -7.58 -4.92
N ALA A 259 5.27 -6.50 -5.35
CA ALA A 259 3.81 -6.42 -5.44
C ALA A 259 3.05 -6.95 -4.21
N PHE A 260 2.02 -7.78 -4.42
CA PHE A 260 0.96 -8.04 -3.43
C PHE A 260 1.30 -9.15 -2.44
N ASN A 261 2.09 -10.15 -2.87
CA ASN A 261 2.50 -11.28 -2.04
C ASN A 261 4.01 -11.26 -1.73
N PRO A 262 4.54 -10.22 -1.07
CA PRO A 262 5.98 -10.01 -0.97
C PRO A 262 6.71 -11.09 -0.17
N GLU A 263 6.05 -11.72 0.80
CA GLU A 263 6.60 -12.79 1.63
C GLU A 263 6.85 -14.10 0.85
N ARG A 264 6.31 -14.23 -0.37
CA ARG A 264 6.52 -15.43 -1.21
C ARG A 264 8.00 -15.75 -1.45
N VAL A 265 8.85 -14.72 -1.49
CA VAL A 265 10.30 -14.88 -1.71
C VAL A 265 10.97 -15.68 -0.59
N LEU A 266 10.36 -15.72 0.60
CA LEU A 266 10.86 -16.50 1.72
C LEU A 266 10.83 -18.01 1.45
N ALA A 267 10.11 -18.49 0.43
CA ALA A 267 10.21 -19.88 -0.02
C ALA A 267 11.66 -20.27 -0.40
N LEU A 268 12.47 -19.33 -0.90
CA LEU A 268 13.89 -19.56 -1.19
C LEU A 268 14.73 -19.53 0.09
N ALA A 269 14.38 -18.65 1.04
CA ALA A 269 15.04 -18.60 2.33
C ALA A 269 14.79 -19.89 3.14
N GLU A 270 13.61 -20.51 2.99
CA GLU A 270 13.27 -21.81 3.60
C GLU A 270 14.15 -22.95 3.08
N GLN A 271 14.66 -22.83 1.86
CA GLN A 271 15.64 -23.74 1.25
C GLN A 271 17.09 -23.38 1.59
N GLY A 272 17.31 -22.33 2.40
CA GLY A 272 18.61 -21.93 2.90
C GLY A 272 19.38 -20.95 2.00
N HIS A 273 18.72 -20.32 1.04
CA HIS A 273 19.29 -19.25 0.20
C HIS A 273 19.26 -17.89 0.91
N ARG A 274 20.29 -17.08 0.68
CA ARG A 274 20.39 -15.72 1.21
C ARG A 274 19.82 -14.74 0.19
N LEU A 275 18.88 -13.90 0.62
CA LEU A 275 18.28 -12.87 -0.22
C LEU A 275 18.77 -11.48 0.22
N THR A 276 18.93 -10.55 -0.70
CA THR A 276 19.21 -9.13 -0.43
C THR A 276 18.48 -8.29 -1.45
N GLY A 277 17.84 -7.20 -1.02
CA GLY A 277 16.93 -6.42 -1.85
C GLY A 277 17.51 -5.11 -2.37
N LEU A 278 17.40 -4.85 -3.68
CA LEU A 278 17.66 -3.56 -4.30
C LEU A 278 16.37 -3.06 -4.95
N TRP A 279 15.74 -2.07 -4.34
CA TRP A 279 14.35 -1.73 -4.64
C TRP A 279 14.19 -0.50 -5.53
N THR A 280 13.06 -0.43 -6.24
CA THR A 280 12.60 0.80 -6.91
C THR A 280 12.36 1.92 -5.89
N PRO A 281 12.39 3.20 -6.32
CA PRO A 281 12.40 4.33 -5.39
C PRO A 281 11.06 4.62 -4.69
N ASP A 282 9.95 4.01 -5.09
CA ASP A 282 8.65 4.29 -4.49
C ASP A 282 7.73 3.06 -4.43
N GLY A 283 6.91 2.99 -3.38
CA GLY A 283 5.89 1.95 -3.19
C GLY A 283 4.52 2.33 -3.77
N LEU A 284 4.45 3.03 -4.90
CA LEU A 284 3.17 3.42 -5.52
C LEU A 284 2.32 2.18 -5.88
N GLY A 285 0.99 2.37 -5.92
CA GLY A 285 0.05 1.27 -6.10
C GLY A 285 0.14 0.25 -4.97
N ASP A 286 0.12 -1.03 -5.34
CA ASP A 286 0.28 -2.20 -4.46
C ASP A 286 1.73 -2.70 -4.41
N ALA A 287 2.70 -1.92 -4.93
CA ALA A 287 4.08 -2.34 -5.01
C ALA A 287 4.73 -2.35 -3.62
N THR A 288 5.08 -3.53 -3.12
CA THR A 288 5.90 -3.66 -1.93
C THR A 288 7.37 -3.55 -2.29
N VAL A 289 7.99 -2.48 -1.82
CA VAL A 289 9.44 -2.22 -1.87
C VAL A 289 9.99 -2.22 -0.46
N GLY A 290 11.28 -2.50 -0.29
CA GLY A 290 11.90 -2.48 1.03
C GLY A 290 11.91 -1.08 1.67
N PRO A 291 11.99 -1.01 3.01
CA PRO A 291 12.19 -2.14 3.92
C PRO A 291 10.97 -3.06 4.07
N LEU A 292 11.19 -4.39 4.07
CA LEU A 292 10.09 -5.36 4.07
C LEU A 292 9.57 -5.66 5.49
N PRO A 293 8.24 -5.68 5.72
CA PRO A 293 7.65 -5.78 7.05
C PRO A 293 7.89 -7.13 7.75
N PHE A 294 8.12 -8.19 6.97
CA PHE A 294 8.44 -9.53 7.47
C PHE A 294 9.94 -9.76 7.77
N GLY A 295 10.82 -8.81 7.41
CA GLY A 295 12.27 -8.95 7.61
C GLY A 295 12.94 -9.96 6.68
N HIS A 296 14.08 -10.51 7.11
CA HIS A 296 14.86 -11.58 6.45
C HIS A 296 15.45 -11.28 5.07
N VAL A 297 15.01 -10.23 4.40
CA VAL A 297 15.55 -9.72 3.15
C VAL A 297 16.06 -8.29 3.41
N PRO A 298 17.33 -8.12 3.80
CA PRO A 298 17.88 -6.80 4.06
C PRO A 298 17.98 -5.96 2.78
N ASP A 299 17.78 -4.65 2.91
CA ASP A 299 18.00 -3.71 1.82
C ASP A 299 19.51 -3.58 1.57
N LEU A 300 19.92 -3.62 0.30
CA LEU A 300 21.31 -3.47 -0.13
C LEU A 300 21.82 -2.05 0.11
N VAL A 301 20.94 -1.07 -0.07
CA VAL A 301 21.22 0.36 0.09
C VAL A 301 20.14 1.01 0.93
N ASP A 302 20.51 1.98 1.76
CA ASP A 302 19.55 2.83 2.43
C ASP A 302 18.86 3.75 1.39
N GLY A 303 17.64 4.19 1.69
CA GLY A 303 16.84 5.08 0.85
C GLY A 303 17.56 6.37 0.43
N ALA A 304 18.53 6.87 1.20
CA ALA A 304 19.29 8.09 0.88
C ALA A 304 20.36 7.87 -0.19
N ASP A 305 20.85 6.64 -0.32
CA ASP A 305 21.95 6.26 -1.20
C ASP A 305 21.47 5.38 -2.36
N ARG A 306 20.18 5.46 -2.71
CA ARG A 306 19.55 4.60 -3.73
C ARG A 306 20.21 4.64 -5.10
N ASP A 307 20.92 5.71 -5.45
CA ASP A 307 21.68 5.81 -6.70
C ASP A 307 23.10 5.24 -6.62
N ARG A 308 23.59 4.95 -5.40
CA ARG A 308 24.93 4.44 -5.10
C ARG A 308 24.95 2.93 -4.84
N TRP A 309 24.14 2.19 -5.60
CA TRP A 309 24.00 0.73 -5.48
C TRP A 309 25.14 -0.08 -6.11
N ARG A 310 25.93 0.50 -7.01
CA ARG A 310 26.96 -0.24 -7.78
C ARG A 310 28.04 -0.85 -6.91
N ASP A 311 28.63 -0.09 -5.99
CA ASP A 311 29.68 -0.63 -5.10
C ASP A 311 29.13 -1.66 -4.11
N PRO A 312 27.94 -1.45 -3.48
CA PRO A 312 27.25 -2.48 -2.72
C PRO A 312 26.99 -3.78 -3.50
N VAL A 313 26.56 -3.73 -4.77
CA VAL A 313 26.37 -4.95 -5.58
C VAL A 313 27.69 -5.69 -5.78
N ARG A 314 28.80 -4.97 -6.09
CA ARG A 314 30.13 -5.58 -6.21
C ARG A 314 30.58 -6.23 -4.90
N ALA A 315 30.32 -5.58 -3.78
CA ALA A 315 30.69 -6.08 -2.46
C ALA A 315 29.84 -7.30 -2.04
N LEU A 316 28.55 -7.31 -2.41
CA LEU A 316 27.66 -8.45 -2.19
C LEU A 316 28.12 -9.68 -2.97
N ALA A 317 28.61 -9.48 -4.20
CA ALA A 317 29.01 -10.53 -5.15
C ALA A 317 27.95 -11.64 -5.22
N PRO A 318 26.72 -11.31 -5.68
CA PRO A 318 25.64 -12.28 -5.72
C PRO A 318 25.93 -13.38 -6.75
N ASP A 319 25.49 -14.61 -6.44
CA ASP A 319 25.56 -15.74 -7.37
C ASP A 319 24.58 -15.54 -8.54
N VAL A 320 23.45 -14.87 -8.28
CA VAL A 320 22.45 -14.55 -9.30
C VAL A 320 21.72 -13.23 -8.98
N VAL A 321 21.42 -12.46 -10.01
CA VAL A 321 20.51 -11.33 -9.97
C VAL A 321 19.13 -11.79 -10.39
N TRP A 322 18.17 -11.72 -9.49
CA TRP A 322 16.77 -12.00 -9.74
C TRP A 322 15.97 -10.71 -9.76
N ALA A 323 15.73 -10.19 -10.96
CA ALA A 323 15.01 -8.94 -11.15
C ALA A 323 13.51 -9.19 -11.37
N GLN A 324 12.66 -8.43 -10.67
CA GLN A 324 11.21 -8.49 -10.68
C GLN A 324 10.62 -7.09 -10.44
N LEU A 325 9.40 -6.73 -10.81
CA LEU A 325 8.32 -7.61 -11.23
C LEU A 325 7.54 -7.08 -12.43
N ASN A 326 7.33 -5.76 -12.55
CA ASN A 326 6.52 -5.17 -13.62
C ASN A 326 7.21 -3.98 -14.30
N TRP A 327 6.45 -3.18 -15.08
CA TRP A 327 7.00 -2.04 -15.83
C TRP A 327 7.80 -1.06 -14.97
N ARG A 328 7.45 -0.90 -13.68
CA ARG A 328 8.17 0.01 -12.76
C ARG A 328 9.58 -0.43 -12.46
N ALA A 329 9.82 -1.74 -12.47
CA ALA A 329 11.13 -2.32 -12.21
C ALA A 329 12.02 -2.31 -13.46
N VAL A 330 11.45 -2.17 -14.67
CA VAL A 330 12.18 -2.22 -15.94
C VAL A 330 13.40 -1.29 -15.97
N PRO A 331 13.32 0.01 -15.59
CA PRO A 331 14.49 0.88 -15.63
C PRO A 331 15.61 0.43 -14.69
N LEU A 332 15.28 0.02 -13.46
CA LEU A 332 16.26 -0.42 -12.47
C LEU A 332 16.89 -1.77 -12.86
N ALA A 333 16.06 -2.73 -13.25
CA ALA A 333 16.51 -4.04 -13.74
C ALA A 333 17.47 -3.89 -14.93
N HIS A 334 17.11 -3.04 -15.90
CA HIS A 334 17.95 -2.75 -17.06
C HIS A 334 19.27 -2.11 -16.65
N ALA A 335 19.25 -1.15 -15.71
CA ALA A 335 20.45 -0.50 -15.20
C ALA A 335 21.39 -1.50 -14.50
N VAL A 336 20.85 -2.43 -13.69
CA VAL A 336 21.64 -3.47 -13.02
C VAL A 336 22.28 -4.40 -14.04
N ARG A 337 21.50 -4.97 -14.97
CA ARG A 337 22.05 -5.86 -16.02
C ARG A 337 23.13 -5.18 -16.84
N SER A 338 22.92 -3.91 -17.21
CA SER A 338 23.89 -3.15 -18.00
C SER A 338 25.20 -2.87 -17.24
N ALA A 339 25.12 -2.70 -15.92
CA ALA A 339 26.29 -2.41 -15.09
C ALA A 339 27.09 -3.66 -14.71
N PHE A 340 26.43 -4.83 -14.72
CA PHE A 340 26.99 -6.12 -14.31
C PHE A 340 26.65 -7.22 -15.34
N PRO A 341 27.09 -7.09 -16.60
CA PRO A 341 26.79 -8.06 -17.65
C PRO A 341 27.43 -9.45 -17.42
N GLU A 342 28.36 -9.56 -16.48
CA GLU A 342 29.01 -10.80 -16.07
C GLU A 342 28.21 -11.62 -15.06
N LEU A 343 27.23 -11.02 -14.38
CA LEU A 343 26.43 -11.71 -13.38
C LEU A 343 25.25 -12.45 -14.04
N PRO A 344 24.97 -13.70 -13.63
CA PRO A 344 23.75 -14.40 -14.03
C PRO A 344 22.51 -13.55 -13.75
N PHE A 345 21.68 -13.34 -14.77
CA PHE A 345 20.54 -12.43 -14.69
C PHE A 345 19.24 -13.11 -15.11
N VAL A 346 18.32 -13.23 -14.14
CA VAL A 346 16.97 -13.75 -14.35
C VAL A 346 15.95 -12.62 -14.25
N TRP A 347 15.15 -12.43 -15.29
CA TRP A 347 14.06 -11.45 -15.33
C TRP A 347 12.71 -12.12 -15.16
N THR A 348 12.00 -11.85 -14.06
CA THR A 348 10.59 -12.25 -13.94
C THR A 348 9.70 -11.05 -14.19
N TYR A 349 8.84 -11.16 -15.19
CA TYR A 349 7.94 -10.09 -15.59
C TYR A 349 6.49 -10.50 -15.44
N LYS A 350 5.74 -9.63 -14.78
CA LYS A 350 4.36 -9.81 -14.36
C LYS A 350 3.63 -8.50 -14.57
N GLU A 351 3.17 -8.36 -15.80
CA GLU A 351 2.15 -7.44 -16.31
C GLU A 351 2.28 -7.50 -17.82
N ALA A 352 1.20 -7.33 -18.56
CA ALA A 352 1.33 -7.38 -20.01
C ALA A 352 2.23 -6.24 -20.57
N PRO A 353 3.03 -6.49 -21.64
CA PRO A 353 4.01 -5.55 -22.19
C PRO A 353 3.43 -4.21 -22.64
N GLN A 354 2.13 -4.15 -22.91
CA GLN A 354 1.40 -2.95 -23.32
C GLN A 354 1.60 -1.79 -22.33
N ARG A 355 1.77 -2.06 -21.03
CA ARG A 355 2.08 -1.02 -20.04
C ARG A 355 3.42 -0.34 -20.31
N SER A 356 4.48 -1.13 -20.48
CA SER A 356 5.81 -0.62 -20.83
C SER A 356 5.82 0.09 -22.18
N ILE A 357 5.03 -0.37 -23.16
CA ILE A 357 4.88 0.29 -24.47
C ILE A 357 4.26 1.69 -24.33
N VAL A 358 3.12 1.81 -23.65
CA VAL A 358 2.42 3.09 -23.47
C VAL A 358 3.28 4.11 -22.72
N ARG A 359 4.18 3.64 -21.84
CA ARG A 359 5.11 4.47 -21.08
C ARG A 359 6.39 4.83 -21.82
N GLY A 360 6.62 4.28 -23.02
CA GLY A 360 7.86 4.47 -23.76
C GLY A 360 9.05 3.66 -23.22
N GLU A 361 8.81 2.72 -22.30
CA GLU A 361 9.82 1.86 -21.67
C GLU A 361 10.08 0.57 -22.47
N TRP A 362 9.33 0.34 -23.57
CA TRP A 362 9.48 -0.83 -24.44
C TRP A 362 10.92 -1.12 -24.90
N PRO A 363 11.74 -0.14 -25.34
CA PRO A 363 13.12 -0.43 -25.74
C PRO A 363 13.95 -1.07 -24.61
N LEU A 364 13.74 -0.64 -23.36
CA LEU A 364 14.42 -1.18 -22.19
C LEU A 364 13.93 -2.59 -21.86
N LEU A 365 12.60 -2.81 -21.88
CA LEU A 365 12.01 -4.12 -21.64
C LEU A 365 12.44 -5.13 -22.73
N ALA A 366 12.43 -4.72 -23.99
CA ALA A 366 12.86 -5.57 -25.10
C ALA A 366 14.35 -5.96 -24.97
N ASP A 367 15.22 -5.02 -24.59
CA ASP A 367 16.63 -5.31 -24.36
C ASP A 367 16.83 -6.25 -23.16
N LEU A 368 16.11 -6.02 -22.06
CA LEU A 368 16.09 -6.91 -20.89
C LEU A 368 15.70 -8.33 -21.26
N VAL A 369 14.59 -8.50 -21.98
CA VAL A 369 14.10 -9.83 -22.37
C VAL A 369 15.06 -10.53 -23.33
N CYS A 370 15.68 -9.81 -24.27
CA CYS A 370 16.63 -10.42 -25.20
C CYS A 370 17.97 -10.78 -24.55
N GLY A 371 18.38 -10.04 -23.52
CA GLY A 371 19.72 -10.16 -22.94
C GLY A 371 19.79 -10.77 -21.55
N ALA A 372 18.67 -11.18 -20.95
CA ALA A 372 18.67 -11.98 -19.73
C ALA A 372 19.08 -13.44 -20.04
N ASP A 373 19.63 -14.12 -19.03
CA ASP A 373 19.99 -15.54 -19.13
C ASP A 373 18.74 -16.42 -19.05
N ALA A 374 17.73 -15.98 -18.29
CA ALA A 374 16.39 -16.54 -18.30
C ALA A 374 15.33 -15.45 -18.08
N VAL A 375 14.17 -15.63 -18.70
CA VAL A 375 13.01 -14.75 -18.54
C VAL A 375 11.80 -15.59 -18.13
N LEU A 376 11.13 -15.19 -17.06
CA LEU A 376 9.94 -15.86 -16.55
C LEU A 376 8.73 -14.94 -16.71
N LEU A 377 7.73 -15.40 -17.45
CA LEU A 377 6.54 -14.64 -17.82
C LEU A 377 5.30 -15.21 -17.12
N ALA A 378 4.28 -14.38 -16.91
CA ALA A 378 3.15 -14.78 -16.06
C ALA A 378 2.30 -15.90 -16.67
N THR A 379 2.23 -15.97 -18.01
CA THR A 379 1.41 -16.94 -18.74
C THR A 379 2.13 -17.48 -19.98
N GLU A 380 1.65 -18.60 -20.50
CA GLU A 380 2.16 -19.17 -21.76
C GLU A 380 1.91 -18.23 -22.95
N GLU A 381 0.74 -17.58 -22.99
CA GLU A 381 0.41 -16.61 -24.03
C GLU A 381 1.31 -15.37 -23.97
N GLU A 382 1.65 -14.88 -22.78
CA GLU A 382 2.62 -13.78 -22.63
C GLU A 382 4.01 -14.20 -23.13
N ARG A 383 4.44 -15.42 -22.78
CA ARG A 383 5.67 -16.03 -23.31
C ARG A 383 5.70 -16.06 -24.83
N ASP A 384 4.66 -16.62 -25.42
CA ASP A 384 4.56 -16.76 -26.87
C ASP A 384 4.46 -15.40 -27.56
N TRP A 385 3.85 -14.41 -26.89
CA TRP A 385 3.78 -13.03 -27.38
C TRP A 385 5.17 -12.41 -27.45
N PHE A 386 5.99 -12.54 -26.41
CA PHE A 386 7.37 -12.03 -26.42
C PHE A 386 8.23 -12.74 -27.46
N ALA A 387 8.12 -14.08 -27.57
CA ALA A 387 8.82 -14.85 -28.60
C ALA A 387 8.46 -14.37 -30.02
N LEU A 388 7.21 -13.97 -30.24
CA LEU A 388 6.73 -13.44 -31.51
C LEU A 388 7.17 -11.99 -31.75
N ALA A 389 7.01 -11.12 -30.75
CA ALA A 389 7.33 -9.69 -30.83
C ALA A 389 8.84 -9.43 -30.97
N LEU A 390 9.66 -10.31 -30.41
CA LEU A 390 11.13 -10.23 -30.43
C LEU A 390 11.77 -11.33 -31.28
N ARG A 391 11.02 -11.87 -32.26
CA ARG A 391 11.49 -12.94 -33.14
C ARG A 391 12.84 -12.58 -33.77
N GLY A 392 13.80 -13.49 -33.65
CA GLY A 392 15.17 -13.31 -34.15
C GLY A 392 16.08 -12.45 -33.26
N ARG A 393 15.57 -11.97 -32.11
CA ARG A 393 16.34 -11.23 -31.10
C ARG A 393 16.39 -11.94 -29.75
N VAL A 394 15.35 -12.70 -29.40
CA VAL A 394 15.29 -13.51 -28.18
C VAL A 394 15.43 -15.00 -28.51
N ASP A 395 16.12 -15.73 -27.65
CA ASP A 395 16.18 -17.19 -27.65
C ASP A 395 14.94 -17.77 -26.94
N PRO A 396 14.04 -18.48 -27.64
CA PRO A 396 12.82 -19.03 -27.03
C PRO A 396 13.08 -20.00 -25.88
N ASP A 397 14.23 -20.68 -25.85
CA ASP A 397 14.55 -21.66 -24.81
C ASP A 397 14.83 -20.98 -23.46
N ARG A 398 15.11 -19.67 -23.46
CA ARG A 398 15.27 -18.84 -22.25
C ARG A 398 13.94 -18.35 -21.68
N LEU A 399 12.84 -18.52 -22.40
CA LEU A 399 11.52 -18.02 -22.00
C LEU A 399 10.73 -19.09 -21.24
N GLY A 400 10.62 -18.92 -19.93
CA GLY A 400 9.82 -19.74 -19.03
C GLY A 400 8.50 -19.08 -18.61
N VAL A 401 7.72 -19.81 -17.82
CA VAL A 401 6.45 -19.34 -17.25
C VAL A 401 6.49 -19.50 -15.74
N LEU A 402 6.30 -18.40 -15.03
CA LEU A 402 6.09 -18.33 -13.59
C LEU A 402 5.36 -17.01 -13.31
N ASP A 403 4.16 -17.09 -12.75
CA ASP A 403 3.48 -15.90 -12.25
C ASP A 403 4.23 -15.38 -11.02
N GLY A 404 4.86 -14.22 -11.19
CA GLY A 404 5.72 -13.65 -10.17
C GLY A 404 4.97 -13.05 -8.98
N ASP A 405 3.63 -13.10 -8.93
CA ASP A 405 2.82 -12.59 -7.79
C ASP A 405 1.97 -13.70 -7.15
N LEU A 406 2.38 -14.97 -7.26
CA LEU A 406 1.72 -16.08 -6.57
C LEU A 406 1.86 -15.96 -5.03
N PRO A 407 0.83 -16.38 -4.26
CA PRO A 407 0.86 -16.34 -2.80
C PRO A 407 1.75 -17.42 -2.21
N LYS A 408 2.24 -17.19 -0.99
CA LYS A 408 2.87 -18.23 -0.15
C LYS A 408 1.85 -19.31 0.21
N ARG A 409 2.26 -20.59 0.19
CA ARG A 409 1.43 -21.74 0.59
C ARG A 409 0.85 -21.60 1.99
N ASP A 410 1.56 -20.96 2.92
CA ASP A 410 1.11 -20.71 4.29
C ASP A 410 -0.26 -19.99 4.35
N TRP A 411 -0.69 -19.30 3.29
CA TRP A 411 -2.01 -18.66 3.26
C TRP A 411 -3.18 -19.61 2.99
N LEU A 412 -2.91 -20.89 2.67
CA LEU A 412 -3.94 -21.90 2.42
C LEU A 412 -4.42 -22.62 3.69
N ASP A 413 -3.74 -22.41 4.83
CA ASP A 413 -3.93 -23.15 6.09
C ASP A 413 -5.26 -22.83 6.80
N GLY A 414 -5.96 -21.77 6.39
CA GLY A 414 -7.21 -21.36 7.02
C GLY A 414 -8.34 -22.39 6.84
N PRO A 415 -9.31 -22.47 7.77
CA PRO A 415 -10.46 -23.35 7.62
C PRO A 415 -11.40 -22.83 6.53
N LEU A 416 -12.02 -23.75 5.78
CA LEU A 416 -13.13 -23.41 4.87
C LEU A 416 -14.39 -23.09 5.68
N SER A 417 -15.19 -22.15 5.17
CA SER A 417 -16.49 -21.78 5.74
C SER A 417 -17.65 -22.39 4.93
N PRO A 418 -18.81 -22.62 5.57
CA PRO A 418 -20.04 -22.96 4.86
C PRO A 418 -20.42 -21.90 3.81
N LYS A 419 -21.04 -22.34 2.71
CA LYS A 419 -21.49 -21.42 1.65
C LYS A 419 -22.69 -20.61 2.14
N LEU A 420 -22.77 -19.35 1.74
CA LEU A 420 -23.95 -18.51 2.02
C LEU A 420 -25.19 -19.06 1.33
N SER A 421 -25.02 -19.58 0.10
CA SER A 421 -26.10 -20.19 -0.68
C SER A 421 -26.75 -21.39 0.00
N ASP A 422 -26.05 -22.07 0.92
CA ASP A 422 -26.62 -23.21 1.64
C ASP A 422 -27.75 -22.77 2.59
N ALA A 423 -27.81 -21.48 2.95
CA ALA A 423 -28.82 -20.90 3.82
C ALA A 423 -30.08 -20.42 3.08
N ASP A 424 -29.94 -19.83 1.88
CA ASP A 424 -31.05 -19.20 1.15
C ASP A 424 -31.29 -19.76 -0.25
N GLY A 425 -30.42 -20.66 -0.73
CA GLY A 425 -30.51 -21.27 -2.06
C GLY A 425 -30.18 -20.31 -3.21
N GLN A 426 -29.66 -19.12 -2.94
CA GLN A 426 -29.31 -18.12 -3.95
C GLN A 426 -27.78 -18.08 -4.15
N PRO A 427 -27.28 -17.83 -5.37
CA PRO A 427 -25.85 -17.75 -5.61
C PRO A 427 -25.26 -16.44 -5.04
N HIS A 428 -24.17 -16.57 -4.29
CA HIS A 428 -23.35 -15.48 -3.79
C HIS A 428 -22.00 -15.43 -4.49
N THR A 429 -21.73 -14.33 -5.16
CA THR A 429 -20.47 -14.11 -5.89
C THR A 429 -19.65 -13.01 -5.23
N VAL A 430 -18.34 -13.04 -5.44
CA VAL A 430 -17.41 -12.10 -4.80
C VAL A 430 -16.48 -11.42 -5.80
N VAL A 431 -16.24 -10.14 -5.55
CA VAL A 431 -15.22 -9.33 -6.22
C VAL A 431 -14.20 -8.90 -5.17
N ALA A 432 -13.01 -9.51 -5.19
CA ALA A 432 -11.87 -9.05 -4.41
C ALA A 432 -11.08 -8.00 -5.21
N GLY A 433 -11.09 -6.75 -4.75
CA GLY A 433 -10.49 -5.64 -5.50
C GLY A 433 -11.48 -4.95 -6.44
N ARG A 434 -10.95 -4.12 -7.35
CA ARG A 434 -11.77 -3.30 -8.26
C ARG A 434 -12.76 -4.16 -9.06
N PRO A 435 -14.04 -3.78 -9.20
CA PRO A 435 -15.03 -4.48 -10.04
C PRO A 435 -14.78 -4.21 -11.53
N ALA A 436 -13.58 -4.56 -12.03
CA ALA A 436 -13.15 -4.28 -13.39
C ALA A 436 -14.08 -4.95 -14.41
N GLY A 437 -14.75 -4.11 -15.20
CA GLY A 437 -15.74 -4.53 -16.17
C GLY A 437 -17.14 -4.75 -15.59
N LEU A 438 -17.36 -4.75 -14.27
CA LEU A 438 -18.73 -4.78 -13.71
C LEU A 438 -19.20 -3.34 -13.47
N ASP A 439 -20.19 -2.91 -14.23
CA ASP A 439 -20.82 -1.59 -14.11
C ASP A 439 -22.17 -1.69 -13.39
N LEU A 440 -22.84 -0.54 -13.22
CA LEU A 440 -24.15 -0.45 -12.57
C LEU A 440 -25.17 -1.41 -13.19
N ASP A 441 -25.30 -1.35 -14.52
CA ASP A 441 -26.30 -2.10 -15.26
C ASP A 441 -26.09 -3.60 -15.04
N TRP A 442 -24.84 -4.06 -15.11
CA TRP A 442 -24.49 -5.45 -14.83
C TRP A 442 -24.87 -5.89 -13.43
N VAL A 443 -24.50 -5.11 -12.41
CA VAL A 443 -24.79 -5.46 -11.01
C VAL A 443 -26.29 -5.52 -10.77
N LEU A 444 -27.06 -4.60 -11.36
CA LEU A 444 -28.53 -4.61 -11.27
C LEU A 444 -29.17 -5.76 -12.06
N ASP A 445 -28.61 -6.11 -13.21
CA ASP A 445 -29.04 -7.25 -14.02
C ASP A 445 -28.85 -8.59 -13.30
N LEU A 446 -27.73 -8.75 -12.60
CA LEU A 446 -27.45 -9.89 -11.74
C LEU A 446 -28.42 -9.94 -10.56
N ALA A 447 -28.67 -8.80 -9.91
CA ALA A 447 -29.63 -8.70 -8.82
C ALA A 447 -31.05 -9.11 -9.25
N ARG A 448 -31.51 -8.68 -10.44
CA ARG A 448 -32.81 -9.10 -11.01
C ARG A 448 -32.91 -10.61 -11.24
N ARG A 449 -31.78 -11.29 -11.36
CA ARG A 449 -31.67 -12.75 -11.53
C ARG A 449 -31.39 -13.49 -10.22
N GLY A 450 -31.42 -12.79 -9.08
CA GLY A 450 -31.23 -13.37 -7.76
C GLY A 450 -29.78 -13.69 -7.42
N VAL A 451 -28.81 -13.07 -8.10
CA VAL A 451 -27.38 -13.24 -7.81
C VAL A 451 -26.91 -12.16 -6.84
N HIS A 452 -26.34 -12.58 -5.71
CA HIS A 452 -25.73 -11.67 -4.76
C HIS A 452 -24.30 -11.32 -5.21
N THR A 453 -23.96 -10.04 -5.18
CA THR A 453 -22.64 -9.52 -5.53
C THR A 453 -22.00 -8.89 -4.29
N HIS A 454 -20.92 -9.50 -3.81
CA HIS A 454 -20.17 -9.05 -2.65
C HIS A 454 -18.87 -8.35 -3.10
N LEU A 455 -18.75 -7.06 -2.79
CA LEU A 455 -17.63 -6.23 -3.18
C LEU A 455 -16.69 -6.05 -1.99
N TYR A 456 -15.44 -6.51 -2.12
CA TYR A 456 -14.38 -6.33 -1.13
C TYR A 456 -13.36 -5.30 -1.63
N GLY A 457 -13.11 -4.30 -0.80
CA GLY A 457 -11.98 -3.38 -0.96
C GLY A 457 -12.34 -1.92 -0.70
N GLN A 458 -11.47 -1.02 -1.17
CA GLN A 458 -11.50 0.38 -0.78
C GLN A 458 -12.40 1.20 -1.71
N VAL A 459 -13.71 1.02 -1.55
CA VAL A 459 -14.76 1.56 -2.46
C VAL A 459 -15.03 3.08 -2.27
N ARG A 460 -14.28 3.78 -1.41
CA ARG A 460 -14.80 5.01 -0.76
C ARG A 460 -14.27 6.34 -1.27
N ALA A 461 -13.23 6.41 -2.11
CA ALA A 461 -12.53 7.68 -2.32
C ALA A 461 -12.13 7.97 -3.78
N PRO A 462 -12.67 8.99 -4.46
CA PRO A 462 -12.24 9.36 -5.81
C PRO A 462 -10.75 9.75 -5.81
N GLY A 463 -9.97 9.13 -6.68
CA GLY A 463 -8.53 9.34 -6.83
C GLY A 463 -7.95 8.42 -7.91
N PRO A 464 -6.65 8.54 -8.25
CA PRO A 464 -6.06 7.79 -9.36
C PRO A 464 -5.98 6.29 -9.07
N LYS A 465 -5.94 5.91 -7.79
CA LYS A 465 -6.13 4.52 -7.29
C LYS A 465 -7.59 4.16 -6.96
N GLY A 466 -8.49 5.14 -6.82
CA GLY A 466 -9.67 5.04 -5.95
C GLY A 466 -11.06 5.30 -6.53
N SER A 467 -11.26 5.58 -7.83
CA SER A 467 -12.66 5.66 -8.34
C SER A 467 -13.28 4.26 -8.52
N TRP A 468 -13.63 3.63 -7.41
CA TRP A 468 -14.54 2.49 -7.38
C TRP A 468 -15.93 3.08 -7.52
N THR A 469 -16.24 3.37 -8.78
CA THR A 469 -17.59 3.40 -9.30
C THR A 469 -18.49 4.46 -8.66
N GLY A 470 -18.59 5.60 -9.35
CA GLY A 470 -19.63 6.61 -9.09
C GLY A 470 -21.07 6.08 -9.16
N TRP A 471 -21.26 4.79 -9.45
CA TRP A 471 -22.51 4.07 -9.43
C TRP A 471 -22.81 3.29 -8.15
N LEU A 472 -21.86 3.07 -7.21
CA LEU A 472 -22.10 2.17 -6.06
C LEU A 472 -23.32 2.60 -5.23
N ALA A 473 -23.43 3.89 -4.92
CA ALA A 473 -24.54 4.42 -4.14
C ALA A 473 -25.89 4.12 -4.80
N GLU A 474 -25.94 4.20 -6.13
CA GLU A 474 -27.13 3.87 -6.92
C GLU A 474 -27.42 2.36 -6.88
N ALA A 475 -26.41 1.50 -7.03
CA ALA A 475 -26.57 0.06 -6.94
C ALA A 475 -27.09 -0.38 -5.55
N LEU A 476 -26.54 0.19 -4.48
CA LEU A 476 -26.99 -0.08 -3.10
C LEU A 476 -28.42 0.40 -2.86
N ALA A 477 -28.82 1.54 -3.43
CA ALA A 477 -30.18 2.05 -3.32
C ALA A 477 -31.19 1.20 -4.12
N ALA A 478 -30.82 0.77 -5.33
CA ALA A 478 -31.69 0.04 -6.23
C ALA A 478 -31.80 -1.47 -5.91
N ALA A 479 -30.76 -2.08 -5.37
CA ALA A 479 -30.70 -3.52 -5.08
C ALA A 479 -30.08 -3.84 -3.69
N PRO A 480 -30.59 -3.26 -2.59
CA PRO A 480 -29.98 -3.36 -1.24
C PRO A 480 -29.92 -4.79 -0.69
N ARG A 481 -30.69 -5.72 -1.24
CA ARG A 481 -30.66 -7.15 -0.85
C ARG A 481 -29.57 -7.95 -1.56
N PHE A 482 -29.13 -7.51 -2.73
CA PHE A 482 -28.26 -8.28 -3.62
C PHE A 482 -26.85 -7.69 -3.75
N VAL A 483 -26.68 -6.40 -3.45
CA VAL A 483 -25.37 -5.73 -3.51
C VAL A 483 -24.83 -5.51 -2.11
N HIS A 484 -23.66 -6.05 -1.83
CA HIS A 484 -23.04 -6.05 -0.50
C HIS A 484 -21.65 -5.45 -0.58
N VAL A 485 -21.27 -4.61 0.38
CA VAL A 485 -19.94 -4.00 0.47
C VAL A 485 -19.29 -4.40 1.77
N HIS A 486 -18.05 -4.86 1.66
CA HIS A 486 -17.25 -5.37 2.77
C HIS A 486 -15.91 -4.61 2.86
N PRO A 487 -15.30 -4.54 4.06
CA PRO A 487 -13.90 -4.14 4.19
C PRO A 487 -12.98 -5.01 3.32
N ALA A 488 -11.79 -4.51 2.98
CA ALA A 488 -10.76 -5.33 2.32
C ALA A 488 -10.42 -6.57 3.17
N VAL A 489 -10.14 -7.70 2.50
CA VAL A 489 -9.76 -8.95 3.16
C VAL A 489 -8.28 -9.25 2.92
N GLY A 490 -7.54 -9.49 4.01
CA GLY A 490 -6.13 -9.84 3.96
C GLY A 490 -5.90 -11.34 3.70
N PRO A 491 -4.67 -11.72 3.31
CA PRO A 491 -4.31 -13.11 3.04
C PRO A 491 -4.51 -14.05 4.23
N GLU A 492 -4.41 -13.54 5.46
CA GLU A 492 -4.74 -14.25 6.70
C GLU A 492 -6.18 -14.80 6.74
N ASP A 493 -7.09 -14.20 5.97
CA ASP A 493 -8.52 -14.49 6.00
C ASP A 493 -9.10 -14.96 4.68
N TRP A 494 -8.32 -15.04 3.59
CA TRP A 494 -8.83 -15.44 2.28
C TRP A 494 -9.59 -16.76 2.32
N VAL A 495 -9.00 -17.81 2.91
CA VAL A 495 -9.64 -19.13 2.93
C VAL A 495 -10.93 -19.09 3.73
N ARG A 496 -10.89 -18.53 4.94
CA ARG A 496 -12.06 -18.50 5.83
C ARG A 496 -13.18 -17.63 5.27
N GLU A 497 -12.86 -16.41 4.83
CA GLU A 497 -13.88 -15.44 4.45
C GLU A 497 -14.36 -15.65 3.01
N LEU A 498 -13.45 -15.83 2.05
CA LEU A 498 -13.84 -15.93 0.65
C LEU A 498 -14.46 -17.28 0.30
N SER A 499 -14.12 -18.37 1.01
CA SER A 499 -14.72 -19.69 0.74
C SER A 499 -16.23 -19.75 0.98
N ARG A 500 -16.83 -18.71 1.61
CA ARG A 500 -18.27 -18.57 1.83
C ARG A 500 -19.06 -18.34 0.53
N TYR A 501 -18.38 -17.93 -0.54
CA TYR A 501 -18.98 -17.58 -1.82
C TYR A 501 -19.01 -18.75 -2.80
N ASP A 502 -19.87 -18.68 -3.81
CA ASP A 502 -20.00 -19.71 -4.83
C ASP A 502 -19.01 -19.53 -5.98
N ALA A 503 -18.65 -18.28 -6.29
CA ALA A 503 -17.66 -17.97 -7.32
C ALA A 503 -17.04 -16.58 -7.13
N GLY A 504 -15.79 -16.42 -7.59
CA GLY A 504 -15.09 -15.14 -7.67
C GLY A 504 -15.09 -14.55 -9.08
N TRP A 505 -15.16 -13.23 -9.21
CA TRP A 505 -15.15 -12.53 -10.51
C TRP A 505 -13.74 -12.11 -10.94
N LEU A 506 -13.35 -12.48 -12.16
CA LEU A 506 -12.27 -11.82 -12.90
C LEU A 506 -12.77 -10.59 -13.66
N HIS A 507 -11.87 -9.96 -14.41
CA HIS A 507 -12.18 -8.81 -15.23
C HIS A 507 -13.16 -9.21 -16.35
N ARG A 508 -14.24 -8.42 -16.52
CA ARG A 508 -15.10 -8.51 -17.69
C ARG A 508 -14.56 -7.60 -18.79
N PHE A 509 -14.31 -8.15 -19.97
CA PHE A 509 -13.84 -7.39 -21.13
C PHE A 509 -14.10 -8.18 -22.42
N ASP A 510 -14.24 -7.43 -23.52
CA ASP A 510 -14.34 -7.98 -24.86
C ASP A 510 -12.96 -7.95 -25.54
N SER A 511 -12.44 -9.12 -25.88
CA SER A 511 -11.22 -9.24 -26.67
C SER A 511 -11.49 -8.92 -28.14
N ALA A 512 -10.57 -8.15 -28.75
CA ALA A 512 -10.57 -7.84 -30.17
C ALA A 512 -9.42 -8.51 -30.94
N ASN A 513 -8.65 -9.42 -30.32
CA ASN A 513 -7.45 -9.98 -30.94
C ASN A 513 -7.76 -11.01 -32.05
N GLY A 514 -8.97 -11.59 -32.06
CA GLY A 514 -9.45 -12.48 -33.12
C GLY A 514 -8.55 -13.70 -33.35
N GLY A 515 -7.89 -14.17 -32.29
CA GLY A 515 -7.00 -15.33 -32.34
C GLY A 515 -5.56 -15.00 -32.73
N ASP A 516 -5.27 -13.73 -33.06
CA ASP A 516 -3.93 -13.26 -33.41
C ASP A 516 -3.24 -12.67 -32.18
N LEU A 517 -2.28 -13.41 -31.63
CA LEU A 517 -1.54 -13.00 -30.45
C LEU A 517 -0.84 -11.64 -30.61
N ARG A 518 -0.45 -11.23 -31.83
CA ARG A 518 0.16 -9.90 -32.07
C ARG A 518 -0.78 -8.75 -31.73
N ARG A 519 -2.09 -9.01 -31.76
CA ARG A 519 -3.15 -8.05 -31.48
C ARG A 519 -3.63 -8.12 -30.03
N ALA A 520 -3.06 -9.01 -29.23
CA ALA A 520 -3.43 -9.16 -27.83
C ALA A 520 -3.21 -7.85 -27.06
N SER A 521 -4.21 -7.47 -26.30
CA SER A 521 -4.24 -6.33 -25.39
C SER A 521 -3.64 -6.67 -24.03
N TRP A 522 -3.66 -5.71 -23.11
CA TRP A 522 -3.27 -5.98 -21.72
C TRP A 522 -4.20 -7.00 -21.07
N ASP A 523 -5.51 -6.86 -21.24
CA ASP A 523 -6.49 -7.78 -20.63
C ASP A 523 -6.38 -9.22 -21.16
N ASP A 524 -5.99 -9.38 -22.43
CA ASP A 524 -5.80 -10.70 -23.05
C ASP A 524 -4.62 -11.48 -22.45
N LEU A 525 -3.52 -10.77 -22.14
CA LEU A 525 -2.27 -11.37 -21.67
C LEU A 525 -2.16 -11.42 -20.15
N ASN A 526 -2.79 -10.47 -19.46
CA ASN A 526 -2.64 -10.31 -18.02
C ASN A 526 -3.22 -11.50 -17.23
N SER A 527 -2.48 -11.96 -16.24
CA SER A 527 -3.00 -12.83 -15.17
C SER A 527 -3.41 -11.95 -13.98
N PRO A 528 -4.70 -11.78 -13.64
CA PRO A 528 -5.12 -10.93 -12.55
C PRO A 528 -4.68 -11.48 -11.18
N ALA A 529 -4.13 -10.62 -10.32
CA ALA A 529 -3.67 -11.00 -8.97
C ALA A 529 -4.75 -11.66 -8.09
N ARG A 530 -6.04 -11.42 -8.39
CA ARG A 530 -7.16 -12.05 -7.68
C ARG A 530 -7.41 -13.52 -8.03
N LEU A 531 -6.88 -14.00 -9.16
CA LEU A 531 -7.02 -15.40 -9.57
C LEU A 531 -6.48 -16.35 -8.48
N PRO A 532 -5.19 -16.26 -8.07
CA PRO A 532 -4.67 -17.14 -7.02
C PRO A 532 -5.34 -16.90 -5.66
N ILE A 533 -5.85 -15.69 -5.37
CA ILE A 533 -6.63 -15.40 -4.15
C ILE A 533 -7.90 -16.27 -4.09
N TYR A 534 -8.66 -16.33 -5.19
CA TYR A 534 -9.87 -17.15 -5.25
C TYR A 534 -9.55 -18.64 -5.18
N LEU A 535 -8.50 -19.09 -5.88
CA LEU A 535 -8.09 -20.49 -5.84
C LEU A 535 -7.61 -20.91 -4.45
N ALA A 536 -6.88 -20.06 -3.72
CA ALA A 536 -6.50 -20.31 -2.33
C ALA A 536 -7.73 -20.62 -1.45
N ALA A 537 -8.83 -19.88 -1.67
CA ALA A 537 -10.11 -20.06 -0.99
C ALA A 537 -10.98 -21.20 -1.55
N GLY A 538 -10.51 -21.94 -2.55
CA GLY A 538 -11.26 -23.02 -3.19
C GLY A 538 -12.47 -22.53 -4.00
N LEU A 539 -12.41 -21.30 -4.51
CA LEU A 539 -13.48 -20.72 -5.32
C LEU A 539 -13.24 -20.98 -6.81
N PRO A 540 -14.26 -21.44 -7.55
CA PRO A 540 -14.23 -21.31 -8.99
C PRO A 540 -14.40 -19.85 -9.41
N VAL A 541 -14.11 -19.60 -10.68
CA VAL A 541 -13.87 -18.25 -11.16
C VAL A 541 -14.74 -17.94 -12.38
N LEU A 542 -15.56 -16.89 -12.26
CA LEU A 542 -16.36 -16.34 -13.34
C LEU A 542 -15.49 -15.55 -14.30
N GLN A 543 -15.50 -15.94 -15.57
CA GLN A 543 -14.75 -15.30 -16.65
C GLN A 543 -15.63 -15.16 -17.90
N GLN A 544 -15.70 -13.95 -18.47
CA GLN A 544 -16.39 -13.74 -19.74
C GLN A 544 -15.70 -14.55 -20.84
N ALA A 545 -16.48 -15.32 -21.59
CA ALA A 545 -16.01 -16.12 -22.70
C ALA A 545 -15.77 -15.24 -23.94
N ASN A 546 -14.56 -15.33 -24.49
CA ASN A 546 -14.12 -14.59 -25.68
C ASN A 546 -13.87 -15.57 -26.85
N PRO A 547 -14.93 -16.11 -27.47
CA PRO A 547 -14.80 -17.13 -28.50
C PRO A 547 -13.99 -16.61 -29.70
N GLY A 548 -13.05 -17.43 -30.17
CA GLY A 548 -12.18 -17.08 -31.29
C GLY A 548 -11.03 -16.11 -30.93
N SER A 549 -10.90 -15.70 -29.67
CA SER A 549 -9.77 -14.92 -29.17
C SER A 549 -8.79 -15.77 -28.36
N VAL A 550 -7.56 -15.27 -28.23
CA VAL A 550 -6.57 -15.80 -27.28
C VAL A 550 -6.66 -14.99 -25.99
N VAL A 551 -7.06 -15.63 -24.89
CA VAL A 551 -7.13 -15.01 -23.57
C VAL A 551 -6.46 -15.94 -22.56
N SER A 552 -5.37 -15.47 -21.96
CA SER A 552 -4.46 -16.30 -21.15
C SER A 552 -5.18 -16.97 -19.98
N VAL A 553 -5.97 -16.18 -19.24
CA VAL A 553 -6.72 -16.68 -18.08
C VAL A 553 -7.76 -17.73 -18.46
N GLU A 554 -8.38 -17.65 -19.63
CA GLU A 554 -9.35 -18.68 -20.03
C GLU A 554 -8.67 -20.03 -20.24
N ARG A 555 -7.44 -20.05 -20.76
CA ARG A 555 -6.67 -21.30 -20.93
C ARG A 555 -6.31 -21.91 -19.58
N VAL A 556 -5.81 -21.10 -18.65
CA VAL A 556 -5.49 -21.54 -17.28
C VAL A 556 -6.72 -22.14 -16.61
N LEU A 557 -7.85 -21.43 -16.65
CA LEU A 557 -9.11 -21.86 -16.04
C LEU A 557 -9.69 -23.14 -16.69
N ARG A 558 -9.54 -23.31 -18.01
CA ARG A 558 -9.97 -24.54 -18.72
C ARG A 558 -9.09 -25.74 -18.38
N ARG A 559 -7.76 -25.55 -18.34
CA ARG A 559 -6.79 -26.59 -17.96
C ARG A 559 -7.12 -27.14 -16.57
N ASP A 560 -7.41 -26.24 -15.64
CA ASP A 560 -7.61 -26.58 -14.23
C ASP A 560 -9.06 -26.96 -13.89
N GLY A 561 -10.00 -26.75 -14.82
CA GLY A 561 -11.42 -27.01 -14.59
C GLY A 561 -12.09 -26.05 -13.60
N THR A 562 -11.48 -24.88 -13.35
CA THR A 562 -11.90 -23.90 -12.33
C THR A 562 -12.74 -22.76 -12.88
N GLY A 563 -12.85 -22.64 -14.21
CA GLY A 563 -13.60 -21.57 -14.88
C GLY A 563 -15.10 -21.81 -15.00
N LEU A 564 -15.88 -20.79 -14.65
CA LEU A 564 -17.30 -20.64 -14.96
C LEU A 564 -17.43 -19.59 -16.07
N PHE A 565 -17.56 -20.06 -17.31
CA PHE A 565 -17.55 -19.20 -18.49
C PHE A 565 -18.96 -18.71 -18.83
N TYR A 566 -19.09 -17.40 -19.09
CA TYR A 566 -20.38 -16.79 -19.44
C TYR A 566 -20.26 -15.80 -20.61
N ARG A 567 -21.36 -15.48 -21.27
CA ARG A 567 -21.43 -14.45 -22.34
C ARG A 567 -22.21 -13.20 -21.95
N ASP A 568 -23.24 -13.38 -21.14
CA ASP A 568 -24.15 -12.33 -20.69
C ASP A 568 -24.71 -12.67 -19.29
N ALA A 569 -25.56 -11.80 -18.75
CA ALA A 569 -26.09 -11.95 -17.39
C ALA A 569 -27.03 -13.16 -17.23
N ASP A 570 -27.72 -13.58 -18.30
CA ASP A 570 -28.57 -14.79 -18.26
C ASP A 570 -27.70 -16.05 -18.17
N ASP A 571 -26.61 -16.09 -18.94
CA ASP A 571 -25.63 -17.18 -18.91
C ASP A 571 -24.98 -17.31 -17.52
N VAL A 572 -24.68 -16.18 -16.85
CA VAL A 572 -24.16 -16.17 -15.47
C VAL A 572 -25.12 -16.86 -14.49
N ALA A 573 -26.42 -16.58 -14.56
CA ALA A 573 -27.38 -17.24 -13.68
C ALA A 573 -27.43 -18.75 -13.94
N GLY A 574 -27.37 -19.17 -15.21
CA GLY A 574 -27.34 -20.58 -15.60
C GLY A 574 -26.11 -21.33 -15.11
N VAL A 575 -24.91 -20.78 -15.31
CA VAL A 575 -23.66 -21.43 -14.88
C VAL A 575 -23.53 -21.50 -13.35
N LEU A 576 -24.00 -20.48 -12.63
CA LEU A 576 -24.05 -20.50 -11.18
C LEU A 576 -25.05 -21.53 -10.65
N ALA A 577 -26.23 -21.67 -11.26
CA ALA A 577 -27.17 -22.72 -10.87
C ALA A 577 -26.56 -24.13 -11.03
N GLY A 578 -25.80 -24.36 -12.10
CA GLY A 578 -25.04 -25.60 -12.29
C GLY A 578 -23.97 -25.81 -11.21
N GLU A 579 -23.26 -24.75 -10.83
CA GLU A 579 -22.27 -24.81 -9.75
C GLU A 579 -22.90 -25.07 -8.38
N LEU A 580 -24.04 -24.45 -8.05
CA LEU A 580 -24.77 -24.72 -6.81
C LEU A 580 -25.21 -26.18 -6.71
N ALA A 581 -25.65 -26.77 -7.83
CA ALA A 581 -26.12 -28.15 -7.87
C ALA A 581 -24.99 -29.18 -7.76
N ALA A 582 -23.82 -28.90 -8.37
CA ALA A 582 -22.78 -29.93 -8.56
C ALA A 582 -21.43 -29.63 -7.90
N ARG A 583 -21.17 -28.38 -7.48
CA ARG A 583 -19.93 -27.92 -6.84
C ARG A 583 -18.65 -28.31 -7.59
N ARG A 584 -18.72 -28.42 -8.92
CA ARG A 584 -17.63 -28.98 -9.75
C ARG A 584 -16.44 -28.03 -9.77
N GLY A 585 -16.72 -26.74 -10.00
CA GLY A 585 -15.69 -25.72 -10.05
C GLY A 585 -14.99 -25.56 -8.70
N GLY A 586 -15.76 -25.51 -7.60
CA GLY A 586 -15.18 -25.43 -6.25
C GLY A 586 -14.33 -26.65 -5.89
N THR A 587 -14.78 -27.85 -6.27
CA THR A 587 -13.99 -29.08 -6.07
C THR A 587 -12.69 -29.04 -6.87
N ALA A 588 -12.74 -28.60 -8.12
CA ALA A 588 -11.55 -28.44 -8.95
C ALA A 588 -10.60 -27.39 -8.37
N ALA A 589 -11.11 -26.24 -7.91
CA ALA A 589 -10.32 -25.18 -7.31
C ALA A 589 -9.56 -25.67 -6.07
N LEU A 590 -10.24 -26.42 -5.18
CA LEU A 590 -9.60 -27.04 -4.02
C LEU A 590 -8.52 -28.06 -4.40
N ALA A 591 -8.71 -28.79 -5.51
CA ALA A 591 -7.76 -29.79 -5.97
C ALA A 591 -6.47 -29.18 -6.55
N VAL A 592 -6.56 -27.99 -7.16
CA VAL A 592 -5.39 -27.35 -7.83
C VAL A 592 -4.74 -26.23 -7.02
N ARG A 593 -5.37 -25.74 -5.94
CA ARG A 593 -4.93 -24.50 -5.25
C ARG A 593 -3.47 -24.49 -4.80
N GLU A 594 -2.90 -25.62 -4.41
CA GLU A 594 -1.49 -25.71 -4.02
C GLU A 594 -0.55 -25.42 -5.18
N GLN A 595 -0.91 -25.80 -6.41
CA GLN A 595 -0.13 -25.54 -7.63
C GLN A 595 -0.11 -24.05 -7.99
N HIS A 596 -1.05 -23.27 -7.45
CA HIS A 596 -1.15 -21.81 -7.58
C HIS A 596 -0.54 -21.07 -6.38
N THR A 597 0.44 -21.68 -5.73
CA THR A 597 1.29 -21.05 -4.70
C THR A 597 2.70 -20.90 -5.25
N PHE A 598 3.43 -19.90 -4.77
CA PHE A 598 4.83 -19.70 -5.17
C PHE A 598 5.72 -20.88 -4.75
N ASP A 599 5.46 -21.46 -3.57
CA ASP A 599 6.16 -22.63 -3.03
C ASP A 599 6.19 -23.82 -4.03
N ALA A 600 5.11 -24.04 -4.78
CA ALA A 600 5.03 -25.12 -5.76
C ALA A 600 6.02 -24.98 -6.93
N HIS A 601 6.63 -23.80 -7.10
CA HIS A 601 7.58 -23.48 -8.16
C HIS A 601 8.97 -23.11 -7.65
N ALA A 602 9.16 -23.07 -6.33
CA ALA A 602 10.41 -22.61 -5.70
C ALA A 602 11.60 -23.52 -6.08
N ASP A 603 11.43 -24.84 -6.03
CA ASP A 603 12.49 -25.80 -6.36
C ASP A 603 12.99 -25.60 -7.80
N ARG A 604 12.07 -25.48 -8.77
CA ARG A 604 12.40 -25.25 -10.18
C ARG A 604 13.12 -23.91 -10.38
N LEU A 605 12.74 -22.88 -9.63
CA LEU A 605 13.39 -21.58 -9.68
C LEU A 605 14.82 -21.63 -9.13
N VAL A 606 15.03 -22.35 -8.03
CA VAL A 606 16.35 -22.57 -7.44
C VAL A 606 17.24 -23.41 -8.34
N GLU A 607 16.71 -24.48 -8.96
CA GLU A 607 17.43 -25.27 -9.96
C GLU A 607 17.88 -24.40 -11.14
N LEU A 608 17.00 -23.52 -11.63
CA LEU A 608 17.35 -22.55 -12.67
C LEU A 608 18.50 -21.64 -12.21
N PHE A 609 18.41 -21.05 -11.01
CA PHE A 609 19.47 -20.20 -10.49
C PHE A 609 20.81 -20.92 -10.37
N GLY A 610 20.81 -22.13 -9.80
CA GLY A 610 22.02 -22.94 -9.65
C GLY A 610 22.60 -23.44 -10.97
N SER A 611 21.82 -23.49 -12.04
CA SER A 611 22.33 -23.82 -13.39
C SER A 611 23.03 -22.65 -14.08
N LEU A 612 22.79 -21.42 -13.62
CA LEU A 612 23.35 -20.20 -14.19
C LEU A 612 24.53 -19.65 -13.37
N ALA A 613 24.51 -19.86 -12.05
CA ALA A 613 25.59 -19.54 -11.12
C ALA A 613 26.78 -20.50 -11.25
#